data_AF-A0A9E4QRP4-F1
#
_entry.id   AF-A0A9E4QRP4-F1
#
_cell.length_a   1.000
_cell.length_b   1.000
_cell.length_c   1.000
_cell.angle_alpha   90.00
_cell.angle_beta   90.00
_cell.angle_gamma   90.00
#
_symmetry.space_group_name_H-M   'P 1'
#
loop_
_entity.id
_entity.type
_entity.pdbx_description
1 polymer ?
#
loop_
_entity_poly.entity_id
_entity_poly.type
_entity_poly.pdbx_seq_one_letter_code
_entity_poly.pdbx_strand_id
1 'polypeptide(L)' 'MSTRDQIRMTEAEIDAFLEEQRTMAIATIGANGRPHVVAMWYAFVDGALCFWTFAKSQKVVNLRRDNRITCLV' A
#
# COMPACT_ATOMS: atom_id res chain seq x y z
N MET A 1 5.95 -29.53 -2.89
CA MET A 1 6.18 -28.11 -2.58
C MET A 1 5.62 -27.29 -3.73
N SER A 2 4.77 -26.30 -3.48
CA SER A 2 4.20 -25.48 -4.55
C SER A 2 5.29 -24.55 -5.09
N THR A 3 5.25 -24.20 -6.39
CA THR A 3 6.10 -23.13 -6.94
C THR A 3 5.97 -21.84 -6.15
N ARG A 4 4.81 -21.58 -5.54
CA ARG A 4 4.58 -20.42 -4.64
C ARG A 4 5.44 -20.46 -3.38
N ASP A 5 5.70 -21.64 -2.83
CA ASP A 5 6.50 -21.78 -1.61
C ASP A 5 7.99 -21.51 -1.90
N GLN A 6 8.43 -21.75 -3.15
CA GLN A 6 9.82 -21.55 -3.57
C GLN A 6 10.16 -20.08 -3.84
N ILE A 7 9.15 -19.24 -4.12
CA ILE A 7 9.32 -17.81 -4.43
C ILE A 7 8.82 -16.91 -3.29
N ARG A 8 8.39 -17.48 -2.16
CA ARG A 8 7.93 -16.72 -1.02
C ARG A 8 9.14 -16.09 -0.33
N MET A 9 9.14 -14.77 -0.25
CA MET A 9 10.14 -14.03 0.50
C MET A 9 10.00 -14.29 2.01
N THR A 10 11.14 -14.34 2.69
CA THR A 10 11.27 -14.27 4.14
C THR A 10 10.95 -12.86 4.65
N GLU A 11 10.73 -12.71 5.95
CA GLU A 11 10.48 -11.38 6.56
C GLU A 11 11.64 -10.41 6.31
N ALA A 12 12.89 -10.87 6.46
CA ALA A 12 14.07 -10.04 6.21
C ALA A 12 14.20 -9.62 4.73
N GLU A 13 13.84 -10.50 3.79
CA GLU A 13 13.81 -10.14 2.36
C GLU A 13 12.70 -9.13 2.06
N ILE A 14 11.54 -9.24 2.71
CA ILE A 14 10.44 -8.27 2.57
C ILE A 14 10.88 -6.90 3.09
N ASP A 15 11.48 -6.84 4.27
CA ASP A 15 11.96 -5.58 4.86
C ASP A 15 12.99 -4.91 3.95
N ALA A 16 13.99 -5.66 3.48
CA ALA A 16 15.01 -5.15 2.56
C ALA A 16 14.40 -4.64 1.25
N PHE A 17 13.44 -5.38 0.67
CA PHE A 17 12.76 -4.95 -0.55
C PHE A 17 11.96 -3.66 -0.32
N LEU A 18 11.23 -3.54 0.79
CA LEU A 18 10.45 -2.36 1.10
C LEU A 18 11.32 -1.14 1.47
N GLU A 19 12.54 -1.34 1.97
CA GLU A 19 13.52 -0.27 2.18
C GLU A 19 14.11 0.27 0.86
N GLU A 20 14.27 -0.58 -0.15
CA GLU A 20 14.83 -0.20 -1.46
C GLU A 20 13.79 0.45 -2.39
N GLN A 21 12.54 -0.02 -2.36
CA GLN A 21 11.49 0.51 -3.21
C GLN A 21 10.94 1.84 -2.70
N ARG A 22 10.48 2.69 -3.62
CA ARG A 22 9.89 4.00 -3.27
C ARG A 22 8.43 4.15 -3.65
N THR A 23 7.95 3.35 -4.60
CA THR A 23 6.60 3.49 -5.16
C THR A 23 5.76 2.30 -4.77
N MET A 24 4.51 2.56 -4.37
CA MET A 24 3.49 1.55 -4.12
C MET A 24 2.20 1.92 -4.86
N ALA A 25 1.44 0.92 -5.26
CA ALA A 25 0.05 1.08 -5.66
C ALA A 25 -0.83 0.97 -4.41
N ILE A 26 -1.60 2.02 -4.10
CA ILE A 26 -2.62 1.96 -3.06
C ILE A 26 -4.01 1.79 -3.66
N ALA A 27 -4.80 0.90 -3.09
CA ALA A 27 -6.19 0.67 -3.46
C ALA A 27 -7.12 1.10 -2.32
N THR A 28 -8.04 2.02 -2.59
CA THR A 28 -9.12 2.45 -1.68
C THR A 28 -10.49 2.18 -2.29
N ILE A 29 -11.54 2.15 -1.48
CA ILE A 29 -12.90 1.81 -1.95
C ILE A 29 -13.68 3.09 -2.31
N GLY A 30 -14.02 3.24 -3.59
CA GLY A 30 -14.84 4.33 -4.11
C GLY A 30 -16.28 4.32 -3.56
N ALA A 31 -17.03 5.41 -3.77
CA ALA A 31 -18.38 5.56 -3.21
C ALA A 31 -19.38 4.51 -3.71
N ASN A 32 -19.11 3.96 -4.90
CA ASN A 32 -19.87 2.88 -5.54
C ASN A 32 -19.21 1.50 -5.36
N GLY A 33 -18.29 1.35 -4.41
CA GLY A 33 -17.58 0.10 -4.15
C GLY A 33 -16.45 -0.23 -5.13
N ARG A 34 -16.24 0.56 -6.19
CA ARG A 34 -15.16 0.30 -7.17
C ARG A 34 -13.77 0.59 -6.57
N PRO A 35 -12.75 -0.22 -6.87
CA PRO A 35 -11.37 0.10 -6.47
C PRO A 35 -10.89 1.39 -7.12
N HIS A 36 -10.30 2.27 -6.32
CA HIS A 36 -9.56 3.44 -6.76
C HIS A 36 -8.08 3.20 -6.46
N VAL A 37 -7.31 2.92 -7.52
CA VAL A 37 -5.89 2.57 -7.45
C VAL A 37 -5.03 3.72 -7.97
N VAL A 38 -4.01 4.12 -7.22
CA VAL A 38 -3.00 5.06 -7.72
C VAL A 38 -1.61 4.70 -7.21
N ALA A 39 -0.58 5.13 -7.92
CA ALA A 39 0.80 5.12 -7.45
C ALA A 39 1.05 6.22 -6.41
N MET A 40 1.70 5.87 -5.31
CA MET A 40 2.13 6.77 -4.25
C MET A 40 3.56 6.45 -3.84
N TRP A 41 4.31 7.46 -3.43
CA TRP A 41 5.52 7.20 -2.66
C TRP A 41 5.19 6.90 -1.20
N TYR A 42 6.05 6.09 -0.57
CA TYR A 42 5.93 5.74 0.84
C TYR A 42 7.26 5.87 1.56
N ALA A 43 7.18 5.84 2.90
CA ALA A 43 8.31 5.71 3.80
C ALA A 43 7.84 5.00 5.07
N PHE A 44 8.78 4.48 5.86
CA PHE A 44 8.50 4.03 7.21
C PHE A 44 8.72 5.17 8.21
N VAL A 45 7.73 5.41 9.06
CA VAL A 45 7.81 6.35 10.19
C VAL A 45 7.46 5.57 11.44
N ASP A 46 8.38 5.50 12.40
CA ASP A 46 8.22 4.73 13.64
C ASP A 46 7.80 3.26 13.40
N GLY A 47 8.37 2.64 12.36
CA GLY A 47 8.06 1.26 11.98
C GLY A 47 6.74 1.07 11.22
N ALA A 48 5.99 2.14 10.95
CA ALA A 48 4.73 2.09 10.22
C ALA A 48 4.86 2.61 8.79
N LEU A 49 4.27 1.87 7.84
CA LEU A 49 4.15 2.31 6.45
C LEU A 49 3.31 3.59 6.37
N CYS A 50 3.91 4.65 5.85
CA CYS A 50 3.33 5.98 5.76
C CYS A 50 3.43 6.54 4.33
N PHE A 51 2.45 7.32 3.92
CA PHE A 51 2.51 8.11 2.69
C PHE A 51 1.88 9.47 2.90
N TRP A 52 2.40 10.48 2.21
CA TRP A 52 1.82 11.83 2.25
C TRP A 52 0.76 11.99 1.15
N THR A 53 -0.32 12.69 1.45
CA THR A 53 -1.32 13.07 0.44
C THR A 53 -2.09 14.32 0.82
N PHE A 54 -2.65 15.00 -0.17
CA PHE A 54 -3.53 16.15 0.06
C PHE A 54 -4.80 15.73 0.80
N ALA A 55 -5.20 16.50 1.81
CA ALA A 55 -6.36 16.21 2.66
C ALA A 55 -7.71 16.17 1.89
N LYS A 56 -7.78 16.76 0.69
CA LYS A 56 -8.95 16.73 -0.19
C LYS A 56 -8.87 15.68 -1.31
N SER A 57 -7.81 14.87 -1.35
CA SER A 57 -7.64 13.86 -2.40
C SER A 57 -8.73 12.78 -2.33
N GLN A 58 -9.06 12.19 -3.47
CA GLN A 58 -10.12 11.18 -3.57
C GLN A 58 -9.89 9.96 -2.66
N LYS A 59 -8.63 9.57 -2.42
CA LYS A 59 -8.28 8.50 -1.47
C LYS A 59 -8.56 8.86 -0.03
N VAL A 60 -8.36 10.11 0.38
CA VAL A 60 -8.71 10.57 1.73
C VAL A 60 -10.22 10.61 1.89
N VAL A 61 -10.95 11.09 0.87
CA VAL A 61 -12.41 11.03 0.85
C VAL A 61 -12.91 9.59 0.96
N ASN A 62 -12.27 8.65 0.25
CA ASN A 62 -12.59 7.23 0.34
C ASN A 62 -12.29 6.68 1.75
N LEU A 63 -11.08 6.91 2.28
CA LEU A 63 -10.63 6.41 3.59
C LEU A 63 -11.46 6.93 4.77
N ARG A 64 -12.00 8.15 4.68
CA ARG A 64 -12.91 8.71 5.69
C ARG A 64 -14.27 8.00 5.70
N ARG A 65 -14.73 7.49 4.55
CA ARG A 65 -15.99 6.74 4.44
C ARG A 65 -15.79 5.26 4.78
N ASP A 66 -14.68 4.69 4.31
CA ASP A 66 -14.30 3.28 4.50
C ASP A 66 -12.78 3.21 4.63
N ASN A 67 -12.30 2.85 5.82
CA ASN A 67 -10.89 2.89 6.17
C ASN A 67 -10.06 1.71 5.64
N ARG A 68 -10.66 0.81 4.85
CA ARG A 68 -9.94 -0.31 4.23
C ARG A 68 -9.05 0.18 3.09
N ILE A 69 -7.81 -0.28 3.10
CA ILE A 69 -6.78 0.00 2.11
C ILE A 69 -5.89 -1.21 1.91
N THR A 70 -5.37 -1.37 0.70
CA THR A 70 -4.29 -2.30 0.40
C THR A 70 -3.17 -1.53 -0.29
N CYS A 71 -1.94 -1.87 0.04
CA CYS A 71 -0.73 -1.35 -0.59
C CYS A 71 -0.01 -2.52 -1.28
N LEU A 72 0.41 -2.32 -2.52
CA LEU A 72 1.19 -3.27 -3.30
C LEU A 72 2.47 -2.57 -3.75
N VAL A 73 3.61 -3.20 -3.48
CA VAL A 73 4.94 -2.77 -3.91
C VAL A 73 5.44 -3.79 -4.92
#